data_AF-A0A1Q8LVD4-F1
#
_entry.id   AF-A0A1Q8LVD4-F1
#
_cell.length_a   1.000
_cell.length_b   1.000
_cell.length_c   1.000
_cell.angle_alpha   90.00
_cell.angle_beta   90.00
_cell.angle_gamma   90.00
#
_symmetry.space_group_name_H-M   'P 1'
#
loop_
_entity.id
_entity.type
_entity.pdbx_description
1 polymer ?
#
loop_
_entity_poly.entity_id
_entity_poly.type
_entity_poly.pdbx_seq_one_letter_code
_entity_poly.pdbx_strand_id
1 'polypeptide(L)'
;MARGREPRGPAGHGLSGEGTGRRYLGHADQGSHVVLFVRDSPGDDIGPGAPFLCLGACTYVSHEGRKPIAITWKVRRAMPGETFRAASVVAS
;
A
#
# COMPACT_ATOMS: atom_id res chain seq x y z
N MET A 1 -5.39 43.99 40.13
CA MET A 1 -6.06 43.26 39.03
C MET A 1 -5.17 43.36 37.79
N ALA A 2 -4.40 42.32 37.49
CA ALA A 2 -3.44 42.32 36.38
C ALA A 2 -4.03 41.63 35.14
N ARG A 3 -3.82 42.25 33.98
CA ARG A 3 -4.14 41.73 32.63
C ARG A 3 -3.36 40.44 32.34
N GLY A 4 -3.86 39.58 31.44
CA GLY A 4 -2.99 38.58 30.83
C GLY A 4 -3.65 37.54 29.91
N ARG A 5 -3.63 37.86 28.61
CA ARG A 5 -3.39 36.95 27.46
C ARG A 5 -4.24 35.69 27.26
N GLU A 6 -5.00 35.73 26.16
CA GLU A 6 -5.36 34.57 25.35
C GLU A 6 -4.08 33.91 24.78
N PRO A 7 -3.87 32.60 24.98
CA PRO A 7 -2.94 31.84 24.16
C PRO A 7 -3.71 31.21 23.00
N ARG A 8 -3.57 31.83 21.81
CA ARG A 8 -3.72 31.09 20.55
C ARG A 8 -2.58 30.09 20.43
N GLY A 9 -2.92 28.83 20.19
CA GLY A 9 -1.96 27.82 19.75
C GLY A 9 -2.65 26.51 19.32
N PRO A 10 -2.17 25.81 18.28
CA PRO A 10 -1.32 26.26 17.19
C PRO A 10 -2.03 26.25 15.83
N ALA A 11 -1.80 27.31 15.06
CA ALA A 11 -1.61 27.15 13.63
C ALA A 11 -0.23 26.49 13.41
N GLY A 12 -0.21 25.21 13.04
CA GLY A 12 0.95 24.53 12.44
C GLY A 12 0.47 23.95 11.12
N HIS A 13 0.68 24.62 9.99
CA HIS A 13 1.81 24.38 9.09
C HIS A 13 2.18 22.90 8.95
N GLY A 14 1.76 22.30 7.84
CA GLY A 14 2.45 21.13 7.30
C GLY A 14 1.59 20.10 6.57
N LEU A 15 0.86 20.46 5.49
CA LEU A 15 0.63 19.51 4.40
C LEU A 15 1.95 19.32 3.63
N SER A 16 3.00 18.89 4.32
CA SER A 16 4.35 18.74 3.81
C SER A 16 4.63 17.26 3.60
N GLY A 17 4.13 16.76 2.45
CA GLY A 17 4.69 15.61 1.73
C GLY A 17 3.68 14.52 1.40
N GLU A 18 2.67 14.83 0.59
CA GLU A 18 1.66 13.84 0.17
C GLU A 18 2.11 13.12 -1.11
N GLY A 19 3.21 12.36 -1.02
CA GLY A 19 3.54 11.39 -2.06
C GLY A 19 2.70 10.14 -1.89
N THR A 20 2.28 9.50 -2.99
CA THR A 20 1.55 8.22 -3.02
C THR A 20 2.14 7.16 -2.08
N GLY A 21 3.46 7.14 -1.90
CA GLY A 21 4.14 6.21 -0.99
C GLY A 21 3.74 6.36 0.48
N ARG A 22 3.56 7.58 1.00
CA ARG A 22 3.29 7.80 2.43
C ARG A 22 1.92 7.27 2.85
N ARG A 23 0.95 7.26 1.93
CA ARG A 23 -0.36 6.62 2.12
C ARG A 23 -0.21 5.12 2.41
N TYR A 24 0.65 4.43 1.68
CA TYR A 24 0.85 2.99 1.86
C TYR A 24 1.68 2.66 3.11
N LEU A 25 2.67 3.49 3.45
CA LEU A 25 3.50 3.27 4.64
C LEU A 25 2.74 3.52 5.95
N GLY A 26 1.89 4.56 6.00
CA GLY A 26 1.09 4.90 7.18
C GLY A 26 -0.31 4.29 7.19
N HIS A 27 -0.59 3.30 6.34
CA HIS A 27 -1.96 2.84 6.10
C HIS A 27 -2.64 2.31 7.37
N ALA A 28 -1.89 1.61 8.24
CA ALA A 28 -2.40 1.02 9.47
C ALA A 28 -2.83 2.09 10.47
N ASP A 29 -1.98 3.10 10.70
CA ASP A 29 -2.26 4.23 11.60
C ASP A 29 -3.43 5.08 11.11
N GLN A 30 -3.65 5.11 9.79
CA GLN A 30 -4.76 5.82 9.14
C GLN A 30 -6.04 4.98 9.05
N GLY A 31 -6.06 3.75 9.57
CA GLY A 31 -7.21 2.85 9.52
C GLY A 31 -7.56 2.33 8.12
N SER A 32 -6.66 2.50 7.14
CA SER A 32 -6.85 2.02 5.77
C SER A 32 -6.39 0.57 5.60
N HIS A 33 -7.10 -0.17 4.76
CA HIS A 33 -6.79 -1.56 4.45
C HIS A 33 -6.22 -1.71 3.03
N VAL A 34 -5.22 -2.58 2.87
CA VAL A 34 -4.62 -2.91 1.57
C VAL A 34 -5.11 -4.29 1.13
N VAL A 35 -5.58 -4.37 -0.12
CA VAL A 35 -6.03 -5.60 -0.78
C VAL A 35 -5.22 -5.78 -2.05
N LEU A 36 -4.69 -6.99 -2.27
CA LEU A 36 -3.83 -7.28 -3.42
C LEU A 36 -4.61 -7.97 -4.54
N PHE A 37 -4.52 -7.40 -5.73
CA PHE A 37 -5.06 -7.94 -6.98
C PHE A 37 -3.91 -8.20 -7.95
N VAL A 38 -3.87 -9.39 -8.54
CA VAL A 38 -2.80 -9.82 -9.44
C VAL A 38 -3.37 -10.37 -10.74
N ARG A 39 -2.57 -10.32 -11.80
CA ARG A 39 -2.81 -11.01 -13.07
C ARG A 39 -1.46 -11.30 -13.72
N ASP A 40 -1.36 -12.42 -14.40
CA ASP A 40 -0.08 -12.89 -14.94
C ASP A 40 0.24 -12.21 -16.28
N SER A 41 -0.77 -11.69 -16.98
CA SER A 41 -0.64 -10.99 -18.25
C SER A 41 -1.65 -9.83 -18.38
N PRO A 42 -1.40 -8.84 -19.25
CA PRO A 42 -2.37 -7.78 -19.56
C PRO A 42 -3.60 -8.25 -20.35
N GLY A 43 -3.53 -9.43 -20.96
CA GLY A 43 -4.55 -10.02 -21.84
C GLY A 43 -4.40 -11.54 -21.94
N ASP A 44 -5.45 -12.21 -22.39
CA ASP A 44 -5.54 -13.66 -22.55
C ASP A 44 -5.94 -14.02 -24.00
N ASP A 45 -6.25 -15.29 -24.24
CA ASP A 45 -6.63 -15.81 -25.57
C ASP A 45 -7.91 -15.16 -26.14
N ILE A 46 -8.69 -14.47 -25.30
CA ILE A 46 -9.93 -13.78 -25.68
C ILE A 46 -9.67 -12.28 -25.98
N GLY A 47 -8.51 -11.75 -25.60
CA GLY A 47 -8.08 -10.40 -25.95
C GLY A 47 -7.48 -9.62 -24.78
N PRO A 48 -7.37 -8.28 -24.89
CA PRO A 48 -6.87 -7.45 -23.80
C PRO A 48 -7.85 -7.43 -22.63
N GLY A 49 -7.32 -7.39 -21.40
CA GLY A 49 -8.14 -7.26 -20.19
C GLY A 49 -8.34 -8.56 -19.43
N ALA A 50 -7.31 -9.41 -19.35
CA ALA A 50 -7.34 -10.60 -18.50
C ALA A 50 -7.78 -10.23 -17.06
N PRO A 51 -8.65 -11.08 -16.44
CA PRO A 51 -9.24 -10.77 -15.15
C PRO A 51 -8.18 -10.71 -14.05
N PHE A 52 -8.45 -9.89 -13.03
CA PHE A 52 -7.63 -9.87 -11.82
C PHE A 52 -8.09 -10.94 -10.84
N LEU A 53 -7.13 -11.66 -10.27
CA LEU A 53 -7.33 -12.49 -9.10
C LEU A 53 -7.18 -11.67 -7.82
N CYS A 54 -8.20 -11.68 -6.97
CA CYS A 54 -8.14 -11.10 -5.63
C CYS A 54 -7.45 -12.07 -4.65
N LEU A 55 -6.27 -11.70 -4.18
CA LEU A 55 -5.54 -12.45 -3.15
C LEU A 55 -6.02 -12.10 -1.73
N GLY A 56 -6.76 -11.01 -1.58
CA GLY A 56 -7.35 -10.57 -0.32
C GLY A 56 -6.48 -9.57 0.43
N ALA A 57 -6.82 -9.38 1.71
CA ALA A 57 -6.19 -8.37 2.56
C ALA A 57 -4.74 -8.71 2.90
N CYS A 58 -3.92 -7.66 2.98
CA CYS A 58 -2.49 -7.74 3.28
C CYS A 58 -2.13 -7.02 4.59
N THR A 59 -0.97 -7.37 5.12
CA THR A 59 -0.30 -6.64 6.20
C THR A 59 1.06 -6.16 5.71
N TYR A 60 1.41 -4.92 6.05
CA TYR A 60 2.73 -4.36 5.79
C TYR A 60 3.81 -5.18 6.50
N VAL A 61 4.96 -5.39 5.84
CA VAL A 61 6.14 -6.07 6.40
C VAL A 61 7.33 -5.12 6.43
N SER A 62 7.75 -4.63 5.26
CA SER A 62 8.90 -3.74 5.12
C SER A 62 8.77 -2.87 3.87
N HIS A 63 9.62 -1.86 3.74
CA HIS A 63 9.82 -1.14 2.50
C HIS A 63 11.30 -0.78 2.32
N GLU A 64 11.70 -0.58 1.07
CA GLU A 64 13.03 -0.15 0.68
C GLU A 64 12.97 0.95 -0.38
N GLY A 65 13.99 1.80 -0.39
CA GLY A 65 14.06 2.94 -1.29
C GLY A 65 13.18 4.12 -0.86
N ARG A 66 13.27 5.21 -1.63
CA ARG A 66 12.57 6.47 -1.35
C ARG A 66 11.74 6.96 -2.54
N LYS A 67 12.24 6.75 -3.76
CA LYS A 67 11.55 7.06 -5.02
C LYS A 67 12.30 6.34 -6.17
N PRO A 68 11.81 5.17 -6.66
CA PRO A 68 10.62 4.45 -6.23
C PRO A 68 10.78 3.81 -4.83
N ILE A 69 9.65 3.44 -4.22
CA ILE A 69 9.59 2.68 -2.98
C ILE A 69 9.11 1.27 -3.33
N ALA A 70 9.86 0.25 -2.90
CA ALA A 70 9.41 -1.14 -2.93
C ALA A 70 8.80 -1.47 -1.57
N ILE A 71 7.62 -2.10 -1.54
CA ILE A 71 6.95 -2.47 -0.28
C ILE A 71 6.71 -3.99 -0.29
N THR A 72 7.16 -4.64 0.78
CA THR A 72 6.89 -6.05 1.05
C THR A 72 5.59 -6.18 1.82
N TRP A 73 4.65 -6.92 1.24
CA TRP A 73 3.35 -7.21 1.82
C TRP A 73 3.23 -8.70 2.13
N LYS A 74 2.56 -9.02 3.24
CA LYS A 74 2.14 -10.39 3.56
C LYS A 74 0.64 -10.53 3.32
N VAL A 75 0.25 -11.42 2.42
CA VAL A 75 -1.16 -11.79 2.21
C VAL A 75 -1.63 -12.59 3.44
N ARG A 76 -2.81 -12.26 3.99
CA ARG A 76 -3.32 -12.88 5.23
C ARG A 76 -3.80 -14.31 5.06
N ARG A 77 -4.13 -14.71 3.83
CA ARG A 77 -4.53 -16.08 3.47
C ARG A 77 -3.42 -16.78 2.69
N ALA A 78 -3.42 -18.10 2.72
CA ALA A 78 -2.58 -18.89 1.83
C ALA A 78 -2.87 -18.55 0.36
N MET A 79 -1.82 -18.32 -0.41
CA MET A 79 -1.93 -18.07 -1.85
C MET A 79 -2.32 -19.39 -2.55
N PRO A 80 -3.24 -19.35 -3.54
CA PRO A 80 -3.51 -20.53 -4.37
C PRO A 80 -2.23 -21.05 -5.03
N GLY A 81 -2.06 -22.37 -5.08
CA GLY A 81 -0.81 -22.99 -5.53
C GLY A 81 -0.43 -22.64 -6.96
N GLU A 82 -1.40 -22.51 -7.87
CA GLU A 82 -1.18 -22.10 -9.26
C GLU A 82 -0.63 -20.67 -9.34
N THR A 83 -1.26 -19.74 -8.63
CA THR A 83 -0.81 -18.34 -8.54
C THR A 83 0.58 -18.24 -7.92
N PHE A 84 0.87 -19.04 -6.88
CA PHE A 84 2.20 -19.05 -6.28
C PHE A 84 3.27 -19.51 -7.26
N ARG A 85 3.00 -20.56 -8.05
CA ARG A 85 3.93 -21.04 -9.07
C ARG A 85 4.21 -19.97 -10.11
N ALA A 86 3.17 -19.31 -10.63
CA ALA A 86 3.31 -18.21 -11.58
C ALA A 86 4.16 -17.06 -11.01
N ALA A 87 3.90 -16.66 -9.76
CA ALA A 87 4.60 -15.55 -9.11
C ALA A 87 6.06 -15.89 -8.73
N SER A 88 6.36 -17.13 -8.32
CA SER A 88 7.69 -17.53 -7.84
C SER A 88 8.78 -17.44 -8.92
N VAL A 89 8.42 -17.53 -10.19
CA VAL A 89 9.34 -17.44 -11.33
C VAL A 89 9.98 -16.05 -11.43
N VAL A 90 9.32 -15.01 -10.92
CA VAL A 90 9.79 -13.62 -10.99
C VAL A 90 10.63 -13.22 -9.76
N ALA A 91 10.59 -14.02 -8.68
CA ALA A 91 11.28 -13.74 -7.42
C ALA A 91 12.66 -14.44 -7.28
N SER A 92 13.16 -15.06 -8.36
CA SER A 92 14.47 -15.73 -8.44
C SER A 92 15.47 -14.86 -9.20
#